data_AF-A0A0A9EGR0-F1
#
_entry.id   AF-A0A0A9EGR0-F1
#
_cell.length_a   1.000
_cell.length_b   1.000
_cell.length_c   1.000
_cell.angle_alpha   90.00
_cell.angle_beta   90.00
_cell.angle_gamma   90.00
#
_symmetry.space_group_name_H-M   'P 1'
#
loop_
_entity.id
_entity.type
_entity.pdbx_description
1 polymer ?
#
loop_
_entity_poly.entity_id
_entity_poly.type
_entity_poly.pdbx_seq_one_letter_code
_entity_poly.pdbx_strand_id
1 'polypeptide(L)'
;MATPNLRLVDKSAVQVEFNEEDEEGFVREVLARFPDPANTIICVLDNFDGNSMKVAELLFKNGFKEAYAIKGGLRGPEGWQAVQGNYLPPSVHVFPRKKKSKKLEHTDISTDGTDGQQEGSGEPVAPNSCFVVETGNGSEDGHENLNGSISAGKHATRRPLSPYPNYPNLKPPSSLTPSKPKS
;
A
#
# COMPACT_ATOMS: atom_id res chain seq x y z
N MET A 1 0.01 -0.23 16.75
CA MET A 1 -0.45 -0.39 15.34
C MET A 1 0.05 -1.72 14.80
N ALA A 2 -0.31 -2.13 13.57
CA ALA A 2 0.35 -3.31 12.97
C ALA A 2 1.77 -2.90 12.55
N THR A 3 2.78 -3.60 13.03
CA THR A 3 4.18 -3.39 12.63
C THR A 3 4.42 -3.98 11.24
N PRO A 4 5.27 -3.36 10.41
CA PRO A 4 5.63 -3.91 9.12
C PRO A 4 6.36 -5.25 9.30
N ASN A 5 6.03 -6.22 8.47
CA ASN A 5 6.69 -7.52 8.48
C ASN A 5 7.94 -7.46 7.61
N LEU A 6 9.11 -7.43 8.23
CA LEU A 6 10.41 -7.27 7.55
C LEU A 6 11.16 -8.59 7.38
N ARG A 7 10.50 -9.74 7.56
CA ARG A 7 11.14 -11.06 7.47
C ARG A 7 11.73 -11.37 6.10
N LEU A 8 11.23 -10.73 5.04
CA LEU A 8 11.78 -10.89 3.69
C LEU A 8 13.23 -10.40 3.57
N VAL A 9 13.64 -9.46 4.42
CA VAL A 9 15.00 -8.90 4.44
C VAL A 9 15.76 -9.30 5.70
N ASP A 10 15.33 -10.39 6.36
CA ASP A 10 15.91 -10.91 7.59
C ASP A 10 16.05 -9.88 8.72
N LYS A 11 15.08 -8.95 8.80
CA LYS A 11 15.01 -7.92 9.84
C LYS A 11 13.76 -8.08 10.70
N SER A 12 13.82 -7.54 11.91
CA SER A 12 12.68 -7.48 12.85
C SER A 12 12.31 -6.02 13.14
N ALA A 13 11.02 -5.76 13.29
CA ALA A 13 10.53 -4.48 13.80
C ALA A 13 10.37 -4.54 15.32
N VAL A 14 10.85 -3.50 16.01
CA VAL A 14 10.68 -3.32 17.46
C VAL A 14 9.78 -2.11 17.68
N GLN A 15 8.83 -2.21 18.60
CA GLN A 15 7.95 -1.11 18.96
C GLN A 15 8.36 -0.60 20.35
N VAL A 16 8.73 0.68 20.43
CA VAL A 16 9.06 1.39 21.67
C VAL A 16 8.34 2.73 21.62
N GLU A 17 7.78 3.17 22.74
CA GLU A 17 7.08 4.45 22.84
C GLU A 17 8.09 5.58 23.11
N PHE A 18 7.99 6.67 22.36
CA PHE A 18 8.86 7.83 22.51
C PHE A 18 8.08 9.00 23.13
N ASN A 19 8.64 9.57 24.19
CA ASN A 19 8.15 10.78 24.85
C ASN A 19 9.29 11.79 24.93
N GLU A 20 9.06 13.05 24.52
CA GLU A 20 10.09 14.10 24.55
C GLU A 20 10.53 14.48 25.98
N GLU A 21 9.71 14.19 26.99
CA GLU A 21 10.04 14.45 28.40
C GLU A 21 10.93 13.37 29.03
N ASP A 22 11.02 12.18 28.42
CA ASP A 22 11.77 11.01 28.94
C ASP A 22 12.61 10.38 27.83
N GLU A 23 13.47 11.20 27.21
CA GLU A 23 14.39 10.75 26.15
C GLU A 23 15.37 9.69 26.68
N GLU A 24 15.85 9.84 27.91
CA GLU A 24 16.78 8.90 28.53
C GLU A 24 16.14 7.56 28.87
N GLY A 25 14.89 7.55 29.34
CA GLY A 25 14.10 6.32 29.51
C GLY A 25 13.95 5.56 28.20
N PHE A 26 13.57 6.28 27.14
CA PHE A 26 13.48 5.73 25.79
C PHE A 26 14.80 5.11 25.32
N VAL A 27 15.91 5.84 25.40
CA VAL A 27 17.22 5.35 24.94
C VAL A 27 17.65 4.10 25.72
N ARG A 28 17.44 4.07 27.04
CA ARG A 28 17.76 2.88 27.85
C ARG A 28 16.95 1.66 27.42
N GLU A 29 15.66 1.83 27.14
CA GLU A 29 14.82 0.74 26.64
C GLU A 29 15.31 0.25 25.27
N VAL A 30 15.65 1.16 24.36
CA VAL A 30 16.16 0.80 23.02
C VAL A 30 17.48 0.07 23.13
N LEU A 31 18.45 0.57 23.90
CA LEU A 31 19.75 -0.09 24.08
C LEU A 31 19.62 -1.49 24.69
N ALA A 32 18.64 -1.72 25.57
CA ALA A 32 18.37 -3.05 26.10
C ALA A 32 17.90 -4.06 25.02
N ARG A 33 17.37 -3.59 23.88
CA ARG A 33 16.95 -4.43 22.75
C ARG A 33 18.07 -4.69 21.75
N PHE A 34 19.08 -3.83 21.70
CA PHE A 34 20.17 -3.89 20.73
C PHE A 34 21.52 -3.99 21.45
N PRO A 35 22.04 -5.22 21.67
CA PRO A 35 23.24 -5.42 22.49
C PRO A 35 24.52 -4.83 21.88
N ASP A 36 24.54 -4.59 20.57
CA ASP A 36 25.68 -4.00 19.85
C ASP A 36 25.24 -2.77 19.04
N PRO A 37 25.03 -1.61 19.68
CA PRO A 37 24.56 -0.40 19.00
C PRO A 37 25.59 0.09 17.97
N ALA A 38 26.89 -0.02 18.25
CA ALA A 38 27.96 0.47 17.40
C ALA A 38 28.03 -0.20 16.01
N ASN A 39 27.47 -1.41 15.88
CA ASN A 39 27.34 -2.10 14.59
C ASN A 39 25.88 -2.22 14.11
N THR A 40 24.92 -1.63 14.81
CA THR A 40 23.51 -1.68 14.47
C THR A 40 23.07 -0.40 13.75
N ILE A 41 22.34 -0.57 12.65
CA ILE A 41 21.69 0.52 11.91
C ILE A 41 20.19 0.46 12.21
N ILE A 42 19.62 1.57 12.68
CA ILE A 42 18.19 1.65 13.02
C ILE A 42 17.44 2.55 12.03
N CYS A 43 16.26 2.09 11.59
CA CYS A 43 15.29 2.91 10.87
C CYS A 43 14.09 3.20 11.79
N VAL A 44 13.81 4.48 12.01
CA VAL A 44 12.70 4.97 12.84
C VAL A 44 11.45 5.12 11.96
N LEU A 45 10.36 4.49 12.41
CA LEU A 45 9.06 4.54 11.76
C LEU A 45 7.97 4.89 12.77
N ASP A 46 7.52 6.14 12.78
CA ASP A 46 6.31 6.57 13.48
C ASP A 46 5.17 6.81 12.48
N ASN A 47 3.97 7.15 12.95
CA ASN A 47 2.81 7.46 12.11
C ASN A 47 3.12 8.60 11.12
N PHE A 48 3.87 9.60 11.59
CA PHE A 48 4.40 10.72 10.82
C PHE A 48 5.87 10.95 11.19
N ASP A 49 6.63 11.60 10.31
CA ASP A 49 8.07 11.76 10.45
C ASP A 49 8.51 12.89 11.40
N GLY A 50 7.58 13.67 11.95
CA GLY A 50 7.87 14.86 12.79
C GLY A 50 8.86 14.58 13.93
N ASN A 51 8.59 13.57 14.77
CA ASN A 51 9.50 13.18 15.84
C ASN A 51 10.58 12.20 15.37
N SER A 52 10.37 11.54 14.23
CA SER A 52 11.26 10.49 13.73
C SER A 52 12.68 11.00 13.48
N MET A 53 12.83 12.24 13.00
CA MET A 53 14.14 12.86 12.79
C MET A 53 14.90 13.09 14.10
N LYS A 54 14.23 13.68 15.11
CA LYS A 54 14.83 13.92 16.43
C LYS A 54 15.28 12.61 17.08
N VAL A 55 14.43 11.59 17.02
CA VAL A 55 14.74 10.25 17.56
C VAL A 55 15.94 9.64 16.84
N ALA A 56 16.04 9.77 15.52
CA ALA A 56 17.18 9.28 14.77
C ALA A 56 18.49 9.96 15.22
N GLU A 57 18.50 11.29 15.34
CA GLU A 57 19.67 12.01 15.87
C GLU A 57 20.03 11.59 17.29
N LEU A 58 19.03 11.42 18.16
CA LEU A 58 19.21 10.98 19.53
C LEU A 58 19.89 9.60 19.58
N LEU A 59 19.39 8.63 18.80
CA LEU A 59 19.97 7.29 18.76
C LEU A 59 21.40 7.29 18.21
N PHE A 60 21.68 8.06 17.16
CA PHE A 60 23.03 8.21 16.63
C PHE A 60 24.01 8.77 17.67
N LYS A 61 23.62 9.83 18.39
CA LYS A 61 24.42 10.43 19.47
C LYS A 61 24.66 9.45 20.64
N ASN A 62 23.78 8.48 20.83
CA ASN A 62 23.87 7.45 21.87
C ASN A 62 24.61 6.17 21.43
N GLY A 63 25.36 6.23 20.31
CA GLY A 63 26.32 5.18 19.93
C GLY A 63 25.83 4.18 18.90
N PHE A 64 24.66 4.41 18.30
CA PHE A 64 24.25 3.63 17.13
C PHE A 64 25.08 3.97 15.90
N LYS A 65 25.40 2.97 15.06
CA LYS A 65 26.22 3.15 13.86
C LYS A 65 25.64 4.23 12.95
N GLU A 66 24.37 4.06 12.58
CA GLU A 66 23.59 4.96 11.74
C GLU A 66 22.13 4.89 12.20
N ALA A 67 21.44 6.02 12.11
CA ALA A 67 20.03 6.11 12.42
C ALA A 67 19.31 6.94 11.35
N TYR A 68 18.21 6.40 10.83
CA TYR A 68 17.46 7.01 9.73
C TYR A 68 16.00 7.20 10.10
N ALA A 69 15.46 8.37 9.81
CA ALA A 69 14.03 8.63 9.88
C ALA A 69 13.37 8.31 8.53
N ILE A 70 12.26 7.55 8.55
CA ILE A 70 11.49 7.30 7.34
C ILE A 70 10.61 8.52 7.06
N LYS A 71 10.93 9.23 5.97
CA LYS A 71 10.19 10.41 5.51
C LYS A 71 8.71 10.08 5.29
N GLY A 72 7.83 10.98 5.72
CA GLY A 72 6.39 10.81 5.71
C GLY A 72 5.84 9.80 6.72
N GLY A 73 6.69 9.08 7.47
CA GLY A 73 6.26 8.07 8.44
C GLY A 73 5.41 6.96 7.81
N LEU A 74 4.55 6.33 8.60
CA LEU A 74 3.68 5.25 8.14
C LEU A 74 2.55 5.76 7.24
N ARG A 75 1.94 6.90 7.57
CA ARG A 75 0.67 7.38 7.01
C ARG A 75 0.79 8.65 6.14
N GLY A 76 1.95 9.27 6.08
CA GLY A 76 2.13 10.49 5.30
C GLY A 76 1.96 10.28 3.79
N PRO A 77 1.82 11.38 3.03
CA PRO A 77 1.57 11.33 1.57
C PRO A 77 2.72 10.69 0.79
N GLU A 78 3.95 10.79 1.30
CA GLU A 78 5.15 10.12 0.78
C GLU A 78 5.62 8.98 1.71
N GLY A 79 4.78 8.60 2.68
CA GLY A 79 5.11 7.64 3.72
C GLY A 79 5.03 6.18 3.25
N TRP A 80 5.33 5.27 4.17
CA TRP A 80 5.37 3.82 3.93
C TRP A 80 4.12 3.31 3.21
N GLN A 81 2.92 3.71 3.66
CA GLN A 81 1.68 3.22 3.06
C GLN A 81 1.44 3.74 1.64
N ALA A 82 1.94 4.92 1.31
CA ALA A 82 1.80 5.50 -0.02
C ALA A 82 2.75 4.83 -1.03
N VAL A 83 3.99 4.52 -0.61
CA VAL A 83 5.01 3.93 -1.48
C VAL A 83 4.89 2.41 -1.62
N GLN A 84 4.18 1.74 -0.71
CA GLN A 84 4.15 0.28 -0.67
C GLN A 84 3.58 -0.37 -1.94
N GLY A 85 2.66 0.30 -2.65
CA GLY A 85 2.05 -0.23 -3.87
C GLY A 85 3.01 -0.34 -5.06
N ASN A 86 4.01 0.54 -5.11
CA ASN A 86 4.90 0.67 -6.27
C ASN A 86 6.29 0.06 -6.00
N TYR A 87 6.75 0.11 -4.75
CA TYR A 87 8.15 -0.17 -4.42
C TYR A 87 8.33 -1.30 -3.42
N LEU A 88 7.28 -1.73 -2.72
CA LEU A 88 7.41 -2.70 -1.63
C LEU A 88 6.67 -4.00 -1.94
N PRO A 89 7.27 -5.16 -1.63
CA PRO A 89 6.61 -6.44 -1.82
C PRO A 89 5.39 -6.58 -0.90
N PRO A 90 4.34 -7.30 -1.31
CA PRO A 90 3.09 -7.41 -0.54
C PRO A 90 3.26 -7.89 0.91
N SER A 91 4.32 -8.64 1.20
CA SER A 91 4.62 -9.13 2.54
C SER A 91 4.88 -8.02 3.56
N VAL A 92 5.40 -6.87 3.14
CA VAL A 92 5.74 -5.75 4.04
C VAL A 92 4.62 -4.70 4.10
N HIS A 93 3.51 -4.95 3.40
CA HIS A 93 2.39 -4.01 3.35
C HIS A 93 1.72 -3.87 4.72
N VAL A 94 1.39 -2.64 5.09
CA VAL A 94 0.71 -2.31 6.35
C VAL A 94 -0.64 -1.71 6.05
N PHE A 95 -1.71 -2.44 6.41
CA PHE A 95 -3.08 -2.00 6.22
C PHE A 95 -3.70 -1.50 7.53
N PRO A 96 -4.57 -0.48 7.49
CA PRO A 96 -5.37 -0.09 8.64
C PRO A 96 -6.17 -1.30 9.16
N ARG A 97 -6.09 -1.55 10.47
CA ARG A 97 -6.89 -2.62 11.08
C ARG A 97 -8.36 -2.23 11.00
N LYS A 98 -9.19 -3.04 10.33
CA LYS A 98 -10.65 -2.88 10.41
C LYS A 98 -11.09 -3.11 11.86
N LYS A 99 -11.72 -2.11 12.48
CA LYS A 99 -12.38 -2.30 13.78
C LYS A 99 -13.56 -3.26 13.56
N LYS A 100 -13.63 -4.36 14.31
CA LYS A 100 -14.87 -5.13 14.43
C LYS A 100 -15.87 -4.22 15.15
N SER A 101 -16.87 -3.71 14.44
CA SER A 101 -18.02 -3.06 15.06
C SER A 101 -18.65 -4.07 16.02
N LYS A 102 -18.53 -3.85 17.34
CA LYS A 102 -19.41 -4.54 18.27
C LYS A 102 -20.82 -4.05 17.95
N LYS A 103 -21.68 -4.96 17.51
CA LYS A 103 -23.12 -4.75 17.44
C LYS A 103 -23.55 -4.21 18.81
N LEU A 104 -24.11 -3.00 18.85
CA LEU A 104 -24.76 -2.47 20.03
C LEU A 104 -25.91 -3.43 20.37
N GLU A 105 -25.81 -4.12 21.51
CA GLU A 105 -26.95 -4.80 22.11
C GLU A 105 -27.84 -3.70 22.72
N HIS A 106 -29.10 -3.72 22.32
CA HIS A 106 -30.13 -2.79 22.79
C HIS A 106 -30.37 -3.04 24.28
N THR A 107 -30.20 -1.99 25.09
CA THR A 107 -30.87 -1.90 26.39
C THR A 107 -31.85 -0.74 26.29
N ASP A 108 -33.12 -1.08 26.08
CA ASP A 108 -34.24 -0.18 26.24
C ASP A 108 -34.27 0.34 27.69
N ILE A 109 -34.19 1.65 27.88
CA ILE A 109 -34.87 2.37 28.97
C ILE A 109 -35.15 3.79 28.47
N SER A 110 -36.46 4.06 28.48
CA SER A 110 -37.19 5.27 28.14
C SER A 110 -36.78 6.50 28.92
N THR A 111 -36.58 7.63 28.23
CA THR A 111 -37.09 8.95 28.65
C THR A 111 -37.25 9.88 27.43
N ASP A 112 -38.40 10.53 27.42
CA ASP A 112 -39.04 11.44 26.47
C ASP A 112 -38.27 12.76 26.20
N GLY A 113 -38.49 13.39 25.03
CA GLY A 113 -38.16 14.80 24.79
C GLY A 113 -37.55 15.21 23.43
N THR A 114 -38.39 15.34 22.41
CA THR A 114 -38.46 16.51 21.48
C THR A 114 -37.52 16.64 20.25
N ASP A 115 -38.14 16.34 19.10
CA ASP A 115 -38.14 17.00 17.77
C ASP A 115 -36.85 17.32 16.98
N GLY A 116 -36.76 16.72 15.79
CA GLY A 116 -35.78 17.07 14.75
C GLY A 116 -35.77 16.14 13.52
N GLN A 117 -36.83 16.17 12.73
CA GLN A 117 -37.00 15.85 11.30
C GLN A 117 -35.99 14.90 10.58
N GLN A 118 -36.52 13.77 10.11
CA GLN A 118 -35.98 12.89 9.05
C GLN A 118 -36.25 13.47 7.65
N GLU A 119 -35.30 13.26 6.73
CA GLU A 119 -35.43 12.83 5.31
C GLU A 119 -34.05 13.06 4.66
N GLY A 120 -33.42 12.23 3.83
CA GLY A 120 -33.78 10.99 3.17
C GLY A 120 -32.51 10.35 2.56
N SER A 121 -32.69 9.09 2.21
CA SER A 121 -31.79 8.06 1.65
C SER A 121 -30.81 8.43 0.51
N GLY A 122 -29.62 7.80 0.51
CA GLY A 122 -28.79 7.59 -0.69
C GLY A 122 -27.39 7.01 -0.39
N GLU A 123 -27.02 5.93 -1.08
CA GLU A 123 -25.87 5.02 -0.92
C GLU A 123 -24.41 5.58 -0.95
N PRO A 124 -23.42 4.77 -0.49
CA PRO A 124 -22.00 5.14 -0.47
C PRO A 124 -21.32 5.01 -1.84
N VAL A 125 -20.91 6.14 -2.41
CA VAL A 125 -20.09 6.19 -3.63
C VAL A 125 -18.63 5.88 -3.26
N ALA A 126 -18.07 4.87 -3.94
CA ALA A 126 -16.65 4.49 -3.84
C ALA A 126 -15.72 5.66 -4.26
N PRO A 127 -14.52 5.80 -3.67
CA PRO A 127 -13.58 6.82 -4.11
C PRO A 127 -12.99 6.42 -5.47
N ASN A 128 -13.51 7.10 -6.49
CA ASN A 128 -12.95 7.30 -7.80
C ASN A 128 -11.49 7.80 -7.73
N SER A 129 -10.61 7.09 -8.44
CA SER A 129 -9.19 7.40 -8.58
C SER A 129 -8.94 8.61 -9.48
N CYS A 130 -7.92 9.39 -9.08
CA CYS A 130 -7.07 10.29 -9.85
C CYS A 130 -7.63 11.03 -11.08
N PHE A 131 -7.66 12.35 -10.93
CA PHE A 131 -7.67 13.36 -11.98
C PHE A 131 -6.57 13.12 -13.03
N VAL A 132 -6.95 13.23 -14.31
CA VAL A 132 -6.10 13.80 -15.36
C VAL A 132 -7.00 14.64 -16.27
N VAL A 133 -6.68 15.94 -16.36
CA VAL A 133 -7.14 16.87 -17.40
C VAL A 133 -6.14 16.79 -18.54
N GLU A 134 -6.59 16.72 -19.79
CA GLU A 134 -6.18 17.65 -20.86
C GLU A 134 -6.96 17.43 -22.17
N THR A 135 -6.93 18.50 -22.96
CA THR A 135 -7.95 19.02 -23.88
C THR A 135 -7.65 18.65 -25.33
N GLY A 136 -8.68 18.52 -26.21
CA GLY A 136 -8.45 18.46 -27.67
C GLY A 136 -9.66 18.10 -28.54
N ASN A 137 -10.43 19.12 -28.92
CA ASN A 137 -11.33 19.38 -30.07
C ASN A 137 -11.68 18.26 -31.10
N GLY A 138 -12.97 18.24 -31.53
CA GLY A 138 -13.31 18.12 -32.97
C GLY A 138 -14.40 17.12 -33.40
N SER A 139 -15.60 17.66 -33.69
CA SER A 139 -16.53 17.37 -34.81
C SER A 139 -17.19 15.99 -35.07
N GLU A 140 -18.54 16.04 -35.03
CA GLU A 140 -19.58 15.59 -35.98
C GLU A 140 -19.83 14.11 -36.37
N ASP A 141 -21.06 13.67 -36.04
CA ASP A 141 -22.08 12.92 -36.80
C ASP A 141 -21.78 11.68 -37.68
N GLY A 142 -22.65 10.67 -37.54
CA GLY A 142 -23.13 9.89 -38.71
C GLY A 142 -23.10 8.36 -38.65
N HIS A 143 -24.16 7.76 -38.07
CA HIS A 143 -24.93 6.58 -38.53
C HIS A 143 -24.35 5.62 -39.61
N GLU A 144 -24.16 4.32 -39.29
CA GLU A 144 -24.94 3.19 -39.88
C GLU A 144 -24.60 1.81 -39.30
N ASN A 145 -25.66 1.04 -39.05
CA ASN A 145 -25.67 -0.39 -38.75
C ASN A 145 -25.48 -1.19 -40.04
N LEU A 146 -24.75 -2.32 -40.00
CA LEU A 146 -25.29 -3.57 -40.59
C LEU A 146 -24.60 -4.84 -40.10
N ASN A 147 -25.48 -5.66 -39.51
CA ASN A 147 -25.34 -6.97 -38.92
C ASN A 147 -24.85 -8.07 -39.88
N GLY A 148 -24.24 -9.12 -39.31
CA GLY A 148 -24.04 -10.42 -39.95
C GLY A 148 -23.06 -11.32 -39.17
N SER A 149 -23.33 -11.81 -37.96
CA SER A 149 -24.27 -12.84 -37.52
C SER A 149 -23.50 -14.06 -36.94
N ILE A 150 -23.47 -14.11 -35.59
CA ILE A 150 -23.64 -15.26 -34.69
C ILE A 150 -22.75 -16.51 -34.89
N SER A 151 -21.92 -16.85 -33.88
CA SER A 151 -22.15 -18.03 -33.01
C SER A 151 -20.99 -18.31 -32.06
N ALA A 152 -21.35 -18.84 -30.89
CA ALA A 152 -20.52 -19.35 -29.80
C ALA A 152 -19.78 -18.25 -29.00
N GLY A 153 -20.00 -18.08 -27.72
CA GLY A 153 -20.22 -19.09 -26.70
C GLY A 153 -19.39 -18.63 -25.51
N LYS A 154 -20.01 -18.58 -24.34
CA LYS A 154 -19.44 -18.10 -23.08
C LYS A 154 -18.04 -18.70 -22.85
N HIS A 155 -16.99 -17.90 -22.92
CA HIS A 155 -15.70 -18.26 -22.35
C HIS A 155 -15.39 -17.30 -21.21
N ALA A 156 -15.70 -17.78 -20.01
CA ALA A 156 -15.07 -17.34 -18.78
C ALA A 156 -13.57 -17.11 -19.05
N THR A 157 -13.06 -15.96 -18.63
CA THR A 157 -11.67 -15.54 -18.80
C THR A 157 -10.75 -16.49 -18.04
N ARG A 158 -10.47 -17.67 -18.61
CA ARG A 158 -9.46 -18.59 -18.10
C ARG A 158 -8.11 -17.90 -18.28
N ARG A 159 -7.41 -17.77 -17.16
CA ARG A 159 -6.01 -17.35 -17.11
C ARG A 159 -5.23 -18.21 -18.13
N PRO A 160 -4.49 -17.61 -19.07
CA PRO A 160 -3.70 -18.39 -20.01
C PRO A 160 -2.71 -19.25 -19.23
N LEU A 161 -2.64 -20.54 -19.58
CA LEU A 161 -1.74 -21.52 -18.96
C LEU A 161 -0.28 -21.34 -19.41
N SER A 162 -0.03 -20.43 -20.36
CA SER A 162 1.28 -20.10 -20.86
C SER A 162 1.86 -18.87 -20.13
N PRO A 163 3.17 -18.86 -19.86
CA PRO A 163 3.87 -17.68 -19.36
C PRO A 163 3.97 -16.55 -20.41
N TYR A 164 3.60 -16.82 -21.66
CA TYR A 164 3.63 -15.85 -22.76
C TYR A 164 2.22 -15.32 -23.09
N PRO A 165 2.10 -14.01 -23.41
CA PRO A 165 0.84 -13.42 -23.86
C PRO A 165 0.37 -14.05 -25.17
N ASN A 166 -0.94 -14.30 -25.27
CA ASN A 166 -1.55 -14.83 -26.48
C ASN A 166 -1.66 -13.70 -27.53
N TYR A 167 -0.85 -13.77 -28.58
CA TYR A 167 -0.88 -12.84 -29.70
C TYR A 167 -1.52 -13.50 -30.94
N PRO A 168 -2.86 -13.43 -31.11
CA PRO A 168 -3.56 -14.16 -32.16
C PRO A 168 -3.22 -13.70 -33.59
N ASN A 169 -2.78 -12.45 -33.74
CA ASN A 169 -2.52 -11.84 -35.06
C ASN A 169 -1.02 -11.65 -35.37
N LEU A 170 -0.13 -12.00 -34.44
CA LEU A 170 1.32 -11.88 -34.65
C LEU A 170 1.89 -13.29 -34.80
N LYS A 171 2.33 -13.63 -36.02
CA LYS A 171 3.16 -14.82 -36.21
C LYS A 171 4.51 -14.54 -35.57
N PRO A 172 5.09 -15.50 -34.81
CA PRO A 172 6.48 -15.34 -34.37
C PRO A 172 7.38 -15.17 -35.61
N PRO A 173 8.43 -14.33 -35.54
CA PRO A 173 9.36 -14.20 -36.65
C PRO A 173 9.94 -15.59 -36.97
N SER A 174 9.95 -15.93 -38.27
CA SER A 174 10.48 -17.21 -38.74
C SER A 174 11.91 -17.40 -38.24
N SER A 175 12.13 -18.45 -37.44
CA SER A 175 13.46 -18.81 -36.95
C SER A 175 14.36 -19.13 -38.14
N LEU A 176 15.45 -18.38 -38.32
CA LEU A 176 16.51 -18.73 -39.25
C LEU A 176 17.24 -19.95 -38.69
N THR A 177 16.85 -21.14 -39.13
CA THR A 177 17.58 -22.38 -38.81
C THR A 177 19.02 -22.26 -39.30
N PRO A 178 20.05 -22.46 -38.44
CA PRO A 178 21.44 -22.40 -38.86
C PRO A 178 21.75 -23.56 -39.83
N SER A 179 22.47 -23.26 -40.90
CA SER A 179 22.92 -24.24 -41.89
C SER A 179 24.04 -25.12 -41.33
N LYS A 180 24.06 -26.38 -41.77
CA LYS A 180 25.02 -27.40 -41.33
C LYS A 180 26.46 -26.98 -41.69
N PRO A 181 27.45 -27.14 -40.79
CA PRO A 181 28.84 -26.85 -41.12
C PRO A 181 29.34 -27.83 -42.20
N LYS A 182 30.12 -27.31 -43.16
CA LYS A 182 30.82 -28.13 -44.15
C LYS A 182 32.01 -28.81 -43.46
N SER A 183 32.10 -30.13 -43.64
CA SER A 183 33.22 -30.96 -43.17
C SER A 183 34.46 -30.78 -44.02
#